data_AF-A0AAX1W0M5-F1
#
_entry.id   AF-A0AAX1W0M5-F1
#
_cell.length_a   1.000
_cell.length_b   1.000
_cell.length_c   1.000
_cell.angle_alpha   90.00
_cell.angle_beta   90.00
_cell.angle_gamma   90.00
#
_symmetry.space_group_name_H-M   'P 1'
#
loop_
_entity.id
_entity.type
_entity.pdbx_description
1 polymer ?
#
loop_
_entity_poly.entity_id
_entity_poly.type
_entity_poly.pdbx_seq_one_letter_code
_entity_poly.pdbx_strand_id
1 'polypeptide(L)' 'MALDTYMQIEGIPGESLDAVFKDWIELSDFDVGASQSASATATSAGGASSGRASMSDFFFRKAVDKSTPKLHEACCSGK' A
#
# COMPACT_ATOMS: atom_id res chain seq x y z
N MET A 1 -17.58 -4.94 -13.44
CA MET A 1 -16.67 -3.86 -13.87
C MET A 1 -15.30 -4.26 -13.36
N ALA A 2 -14.32 -4.47 -14.25
CA ALA A 2 -12.98 -4.84 -13.82
C ALA A 2 -12.26 -3.61 -13.27
N LEU A 3 -11.42 -3.81 -12.26
CA LEU A 3 -10.60 -2.77 -11.67
C LEU A 3 -9.22 -2.84 -12.34
N ASP A 4 -8.83 -1.80 -13.06
CA ASP A 4 -7.48 -1.66 -13.61
C ASP A 4 -6.64 -0.83 -12.64
N THR A 5 -5.71 -1.48 -11.93
CA THR A 5 -4.88 -0.85 -10.90
C THR A 5 -3.41 -1.00 -11.26
N TYR A 6 -2.67 0.11 -11.17
CA TYR A 6 -1.25 0.17 -11.51
C TYR A 6 -0.46 0.78 -10.35
N MET A 7 0.75 0.27 -10.12
CA MET A 7 1.67 0.73 -9.08
C MET A 7 3.04 1.03 -9.68
N GLN A 8 3.62 2.16 -9.28
CA GLN A 8 5.00 2.51 -9.63
C GLN A 8 5.87 2.49 -8.39
N ILE A 9 7.00 1.81 -8.47
CA ILE A 9 8.06 1.82 -7.45
C ILE A 9 9.35 2.24 -8.14
N GLU A 10 10.02 3.25 -7.60
CA GLU A 10 11.27 3.76 -8.17
C GLU A 10 12.32 2.64 -8.25
N GLY A 11 12.94 2.46 -9.42
CA GLY A 11 13.94 1.41 -9.65
C GLY A 11 13.38 0.00 -9.91
N ILE A 12 12.07 -0.22 -9.71
CA ILE A 12 11.39 -1.51 -9.91
C ILE A 12 10.35 -1.38 -11.03
N PRO A 13 10.72 -1.65 -12.29
CA PRO A 13 9.78 -1.63 -13.41
C PRO A 13 8.91 -2.90 -13.43
N GLY A 14 7.63 -2.75 -13.77
CA GLY A 14 6.65 -3.84 -13.97
C GLY A 14 6.32 -4.11 -15.44
N GLU A 15 5.34 -4.96 -15.74
CA GLU A 15 5.07 -5.45 -17.10
C GLU A 15 3.86 -4.82 -17.80
N SER A 16 3.29 -3.75 -17.25
CA SER A 16 2.13 -3.08 -17.87
C SER A 16 2.42 -2.62 -19.30
N LEU A 17 1.50 -2.98 -20.20
CA LEU A 17 1.48 -2.58 -21.61
C LEU A 17 0.53 -1.42 -21.90
N ASP A 18 -0.12 -0.87 -20.86
CA ASP A 18 -1.02 0.26 -21.01
C ASP A 18 -0.27 1.49 -21.56
N ALA A 19 -0.94 2.26 -22.42
CA ALA A 19 -0.33 3.41 -23.09
C ALA A 19 0.06 4.53 -22.11
N VAL A 20 -0.68 4.67 -21.00
CA VAL A 20 -0.46 5.69 -19.97
C VAL A 20 0.43 5.14 -18.86
N PHE A 21 0.24 3.88 -18.47
CA PHE A 21 0.96 3.23 -17.36
C PHE A 21 2.01 2.22 -17.82
N LYS A 22 2.73 2.54 -18.90
CA LYS A 22 3.73 1.64 -19.48
C LYS A 22 4.85 1.34 -18.49
N ASP A 23 5.24 0.07 -18.38
CA ASP A 23 6.27 -0.43 -17.47
C ASP A 23 5.92 -0.29 -15.97
N TRP A 24 4.65 -0.05 -15.63
CA TRP A 24 4.17 -0.09 -14.24
C TRP A 24 3.82 -1.51 -13.84
N ILE A 25 3.67 -1.73 -12.53
CA ILE A 25 3.26 -3.01 -11.96
C ILE A 25 1.74 -3.07 -11.94
N GLU A 26 1.16 -4.08 -12.59
CA GLU A 26 -0.28 -4.31 -12.57
C GLU A 26 -0.69 -5.03 -11.29
N LEU A 27 -1.69 -4.48 -10.59
CA LEU A 27 -2.23 -5.04 -9.35
C LEU A 27 -3.60 -5.68 -9.59
N SER A 28 -3.80 -6.84 -8.99
CA SER A 28 -5.10 -7.51 -8.94
C SER A 28 -5.97 -7.01 -7.79
N ASP A 29 -5.35 -6.60 -6.68
CA ASP A 29 -6.03 -6.16 -5.46
C ASP A 29 -5.04 -5.41 -4.54
N PHE A 30 -5.54 -4.53 -3.68
CA PHE A 30 -4.75 -3.88 -2.63
C PHE A 30 -5.61 -3.54 -1.40
N ASP A 31 -4.95 -3.45 -0.25
CA ASP A 31 -5.54 -3.08 1.04
C ASP A 31 -4.70 -2.00 1.72
N VAL A 32 -5.39 -1.00 2.27
CA VAL A 32 -4.81 0.08 3.08
C VAL A 32 -5.77 0.45 4.20
N GLY A 33 -5.26 0.47 5.42
CA GLY A 33 -6.03 0.72 6.62
C GLY A 33 -5.50 1.89 7.44
N ALA A 34 -6.41 2.57 8.13
CA ALA A 34 -6.08 3.54 9.16
C ALA A 34 -7.04 3.37 10.33
N SER A 35 -6.49 3.37 11.54
CA SER A 35 -7.27 3.28 12.78
C SER A 35 -6.87 4.40 13.73
N GLN A 36 -7.83 4.91 14.50
CA GLN A 36 -7.59 5.93 15.52
C GLN A 36 -8.28 5.53 16.81
N SER A 37 -7.48 5.20 17.82
CA SER A 37 -7.93 4.74 19.13
C SER A 37 -8.25 5.92 20.07
N ALA A 38 -9.06 6.88 19.60
CA ALA A 38 -9.57 7.94 20.47
C ALA A 38 -10.79 7.43 21.25
N SER A 39 -10.86 7.72 22.55
CA SER A 39 -12.03 7.34 23.36
C SER A 39 -13.28 8.08 22.87
N ALA A 40 -14.35 7.34 22.55
CA ALA A 40 -15.64 7.91 22.18
C ALA A 40 -16.39 8.54 23.37
N THR A 41 -15.98 8.22 24.61
CA THR A 41 -16.56 8.79 25.83
C THR A 41 -15.54 9.72 26.48
N ALA A 42 -15.85 11.02 26.49
CA ALA A 42 -15.04 12.00 27.19
C ALA A 42 -15.13 11.74 28.71
N THR A 43 -14.02 11.41 29.37
CA THR A 43 -13.92 11.61 30.81
C THR A 43 -13.86 13.11 31.08
N SER A 44 -14.52 13.57 32.14
CA SER A 44 -14.71 14.98 32.56
C SER A 44 -13.44 15.84 32.74
N ALA A 45 -12.27 15.32 32.37
CA ALA A 45 -10.95 15.92 32.50
C ALA A 45 -10.25 16.10 31.13
N GLY A 46 -10.93 16.71 30.15
CA GLY A 46 -10.33 17.38 28.97
C GLY A 46 -9.43 16.60 28.00
N GLY A 47 -9.09 15.33 28.26
CA GLY A 47 -8.02 14.59 27.58
C GLY A 47 -8.45 13.59 26.50
N ALA A 48 -9.71 13.62 26.06
CA ALA A 48 -10.29 12.62 25.15
C ALA A 48 -9.67 12.58 23.72
N SER A 49 -8.78 13.52 23.39
CA SER A 49 -8.15 13.66 22.07
C SER A 49 -6.71 13.13 21.98
N SER A 50 -6.19 12.44 23.01
CA SER A 50 -4.76 12.03 23.06
C SER A 50 -4.37 10.86 22.12
N GLY A 51 -5.31 10.23 21.42
CA GLY A 51 -5.01 9.14 20.48
C GLY A 51 -4.30 9.65 19.22
N ARG A 52 -3.39 8.85 18.65
CA ARG A 52 -2.79 9.12 17.32
C ARG A 52 -3.27 8.08 16.33
N ALA A 53 -3.56 8.52 15.10
CA ALA A 53 -3.90 7.61 14.02
C ALA A 53 -2.71 6.69 13.70
N SER A 54 -2.99 5.40 13.57
CA SER A 54 -2.06 4.37 13.14
C SER A 54 -2.49 3.89 11.76
N MET A 55 -1.58 3.97 10.80
CA MET A 55 -1.76 3.39 9.47
C MET A 55 -1.24 1.95 9.47
N SER A 56 -1.95 1.07 8.78
CA SER A 56 -1.46 -0.28 8.50
C SER A 56 -0.46 -0.25 7.36
N ASP A 57 0.26 -1.36 7.19
CA ASP A 57 1.05 -1.58 5.99
C ASP A 57 0.14 -1.61 4.76
N PHE A 58 0.72 -1.26 3.61
CA PHE A 58 0.06 -1.38 2.31
C PHE A 58 0.26 -2.79 1.79
N PHE A 59 -0.82 -3.56 1.69
CA PHE A 59 -0.79 -4.91 1.13
C PHE A 59 -1.31 -4.88 -0.30
N PHE A 60 -0.66 -5.62 -1.20
CA PHE A 60 -1.12 -5.73 -2.58
C PHE A 60 -0.91 -7.14 -3.11
N ARG A 61 -1.72 -7.50 -4.11
CA ARG A 61 -1.62 -8.75 -4.85
C ARG A 61 -1.43 -8.46 -6.32
N LYS A 62 -0.46 -9.14 -6.93
CA LYS A 62 -0.14 -9.04 -8.36
C LYS A 62 0.15 -10.41 -8.95
N ALA A 63 0.04 -10.54 -10.27
CA ALA A 63 0.58 -11.69 -10.99
C ALA A 63 2.11 -11.71 -10.89
N VAL A 64 2.76 -12.86 -11.08
CA VAL A 64 4.22 -12.91 -11.17
C VAL A 64 4.65 -12.21 -12.45
N ASP A 65 5.56 -11.24 -12.34
CA ASP A 65 6.02 -10.42 -13.46
C ASP A 65 7.51 -10.03 -13.24
N LYS A 66 8.09 -9.25 -14.15
CA LYS A 66 9.49 -8.79 -14.07
C LYS A 66 9.86 -8.02 -12.79
N SER A 67 8.88 -7.45 -12.07
CA SER A 67 9.11 -6.74 -10.80
C SER A 67 9.26 -7.69 -9.62
N THR A 68 8.71 -8.89 -9.66
CA THR A 68 8.71 -9.86 -8.54
C THR A 68 10.10 -10.13 -7.95
N PRO A 69 11.15 -10.50 -8.74
CA PRO A 69 12.47 -10.75 -8.17
C PRO A 69 13.09 -9.50 -7.53
N LYS A 70 12.84 -8.31 -8.08
CA LYS A 70 13.33 -7.04 -7.52
C LYS A 70 12.62 -6.67 -6.22
N LEU A 71 11.32 -6.94 -6.12
CA LEU A 71 10.56 -6.77 -4.88
C LEU A 71 11.11 -7.68 -3.78
N HIS A 72 11.43 -8.93 -4.11
CA HIS A 72 12.04 -9.86 -3.16
C HIS A 72 13.47 -9.42 -2.77
N GLU A 73 14.26 -8.91 -3.71
CA GLU A 73 15.59 -8.35 -3.41
C GLU A 73 15.48 -7.14 -2.46
N ALA A 74 14.55 -6.22 -2.70
CA ALA A 74 14.29 -5.08 -1.81
C ALA A 74 13.90 -5.56 -0.40
N CYS A 75 12.99 -6.52 -0.32
CA CYS A 75 12.57 -7.13 0.95
C CYS A 75 13.75 -7.79 1.70
N CYS A 76 14.57 -8.59 1.02
CA CYS A 76 15.72 -9.26 1.62
C CYS A 76 16.86 -8.29 2.01
N SER A 77 16.99 -7.18 1.31
CA SER A 77 18.02 -6.15 1.60
C SER A 77 17.56 -5.09 2.59
N GLY A 78 16.27 -5.03 2.91
CA GLY A 78 15.68 -4.01 3.79
C GLY A 78 15.70 -2.60 3.18
N LYS A 79 15.66 -2.51 1.85
CA LYS A 79 15.62 -1.25 1.11
C LYS A 79 14.20 -0.82 0.78
#